data_AF-A0A5E5P3Q3-F1
#
_entry.id   AF-A0A5E5P3Q3-F1
#
_cell.length_a   1.000
_cell.length_b   1.000
_cell.length_c   1.000
_cell.angle_alpha   90.00
_cell.angle_beta   90.00
_cell.angle_gamma   90.00
#
_symmetry.space_group_name_H-M   'P 1'
#
loop_
_entity.id
_entity.type
_entity.pdbx_description
1 polymer ?
#
loop_
_entity_poly.entity_id
_entity_poly.type
_entity_poly.pdbx_seq_one_letter_code
_entity_poly.pdbx_strand_id
1 'polypeptide(L)'
;MEDPHGDRRILRLTQAEEKRLVARIESLTSYAELLRLSERMHAQLGIVLRIAPSLNEVRTVRGIAIQLEVQPGLCRKTHAAIPAAIRRCLDQRPEIAYAILDADGLFGADSQ
;
A
#
# COMPACT_ATOMS: atom_id res chain seq x y z
N MET A 1 18.40 17.92 2.23
CA MET A 1 17.60 19.03 2.81
C MET A 1 16.16 18.64 2.58
N GLU A 2 15.54 17.97 3.56
CA GLU A 2 14.15 17.51 3.49
C GLU A 2 13.29 18.46 4.32
N ASP A 3 12.24 18.96 3.69
CA ASP A 3 11.42 20.09 4.12
C ASP A 3 10.81 19.92 5.54
N PRO A 4 10.95 20.93 6.43
CA PRO A 4 10.44 20.90 7.81
C PRO A 4 8.93 21.15 7.94
N HIS A 5 8.19 21.11 6.84
CA HIS A 5 6.73 21.25 6.80
C HIS A 5 6.16 19.98 6.19
N GLY A 6 5.53 19.14 7.01
CA GLY A 6 4.83 17.93 6.57
C GLY A 6 4.13 18.17 5.22
N ASP A 7 4.40 17.28 4.28
CA ASP A 7 4.18 17.49 2.85
C ASP A 7 2.81 18.16 2.61
N ARG A 8 2.81 19.42 2.16
CA ARG A 8 1.56 20.20 1.95
C ARG A 8 0.58 19.47 1.02
N ARG A 9 1.07 18.50 0.25
CA ARG A 9 0.28 17.59 -0.59
C ARG A 9 -0.72 16.78 0.22
N ILE A 10 -0.37 16.35 1.43
CA ILE A 10 -1.23 15.57 2.32
C ILE A 10 -2.39 16.39 2.88
N LEU A 11 -2.25 17.73 3.01
CA LEU A 11 -3.39 18.59 3.37
C LEU A 11 -4.52 18.57 2.32
N ARG A 12 -4.24 18.15 1.08
CA ARG A 12 -5.27 17.98 0.04
C ARG A 12 -6.00 16.64 0.12
N LEU A 13 -5.56 15.73 0.98
CA LEU A 13 -6.19 14.42 1.14
C LEU A 13 -7.49 14.57 1.94
N THR A 14 -8.57 14.87 1.23
CA THR A 14 -9.91 14.91 1.81
C THR A 14 -10.44 13.49 2.03
N GLN A 15 -11.41 13.34 2.94
CA GLN A 15 -12.08 12.05 3.17
C GLN A 15 -12.70 11.46 1.89
N ALA A 16 -13.11 12.30 0.94
CA ALA A 16 -13.63 11.85 -0.35
C ALA A 16 -12.53 11.22 -1.22
N GLU A 17 -11.33 11.80 -1.23
CA GLU A 17 -10.18 11.26 -1.94
C GLU A 17 -9.71 9.95 -1.32
N GLU A 18 -9.68 9.84 0.02
CA GLU A 18 -9.42 8.58 0.72
C GLU A 18 -10.40 7.49 0.28
N LYS A 19 -11.71 7.79 0.29
CA LYS A 19 -12.74 6.82 -0.10
C LYS A 19 -12.62 6.40 -1.55
N ARG A 20 -12.29 7.34 -2.45
CA ARG A 20 -11.99 7.04 -3.87
C ARG A 20 -10.76 6.16 -4.01
N LEU A 21 -9.72 6.42 -3.21
CA LEU A 21 -8.48 5.66 -3.21
C LEU A 21 -8.72 4.21 -2.78
N VAL A 22 -9.46 4.02 -1.68
CA VAL A 22 -9.88 2.70 -1.18
C VAL A 22 -10.72 1.97 -2.21
N ALA A 23 -11.75 2.60 -2.76
CA ALA A 23 -12.59 1.98 -3.79
C ALA A 23 -11.77 1.62 -5.05
N ARG A 24 -10.78 2.46 -5.40
CA ARG A 24 -9.88 2.18 -6.52
C ARG A 24 -8.99 0.98 -6.23
N ILE A 25 -8.42 0.88 -5.02
CA ILE A 25 -7.66 -0.29 -4.57
C ILE A 25 -8.52 -1.55 -4.64
N GLU A 26 -9.76 -1.49 -4.16
CA GLU A 26 -10.69 -2.62 -4.20
C GLU A 26 -11.03 -3.06 -5.64
N SER A 27 -11.01 -2.13 -6.61
CA SER A 27 -11.23 -2.46 -8.02
C SER A 27 -10.03 -3.11 -8.73
N LEU A 28 -8.82 -3.01 -8.16
CA LEU A 28 -7.59 -3.48 -8.79
C LEU A 28 -7.61 -4.99 -9.01
N THR A 29 -7.35 -5.42 -10.24
CA THR A 29 -7.32 -6.85 -10.64
C THR A 29 -5.93 -7.44 -10.65
N SER A 30 -4.89 -6.62 -10.55
CA SER A 30 -3.51 -7.07 -10.79
C SER A 30 -2.52 -6.32 -9.90
N TYR A 31 -1.46 -7.02 -9.50
CA TYR A 31 -0.38 -6.47 -8.68
C TYR A 31 0.32 -5.26 -9.35
N ALA A 32 0.50 -5.28 -10.68
CA ALA A 32 1.11 -4.17 -11.40
C ALA A 32 0.33 -2.85 -11.26
N GLU A 33 -1.01 -2.90 -11.23
CA GLU A 33 -1.82 -1.70 -11.03
C GLU A 33 -1.76 -1.20 -9.58
N LEU A 34 -1.65 -2.11 -8.61
CA LEU A 34 -1.37 -1.77 -7.21
C LEU A 34 -0.04 -1.04 -7.09
N LEU A 35 1.02 -1.59 -7.70
CA LEU A 35 2.36 -0.98 -7.70
C LEU A 35 2.35 0.42 -8.32
N ARG A 36 1.75 0.57 -9.51
CA ARG A 36 1.60 1.88 -10.17
C ARG A 36 0.77 2.88 -9.37
N LEU A 37 -0.20 2.41 -8.60
CA LEU A 37 -0.99 3.27 -7.71
C LEU A 37 -0.14 3.70 -6.51
N SER A 38 0.60 2.77 -5.90
CA SER A 38 1.50 3.05 -4.78
C SER A 38 2.61 4.02 -5.16
N GLU A 39 3.25 3.84 -6.31
CA GLU A 39 4.25 4.79 -6.81
C GLU A 39 3.67 6.17 -7.08
N ARG A 40 2.46 6.24 -7.65
CA ARG A 40 1.75 7.52 -7.83
C ARG A 40 1.39 8.16 -6.50
N MET A 41 0.95 7.39 -5.50
CA MET A 41 0.71 7.92 -4.15
C MET A 41 1.99 8.44 -3.53
N HIS A 42 3.10 7.72 -3.67
CA HIS A 42 4.38 8.17 -3.19
C HIS A 42 4.81 9.48 -3.88
N ALA A 43 4.71 9.57 -5.19
CA ALA A 43 5.06 10.78 -5.93
C ALA A 43 4.10 11.96 -5.66
N GLN A 44 2.80 11.71 -5.52
CA GLN A 44 1.78 12.76 -5.36
C GLN A 44 1.54 13.18 -3.91
N LEU A 45 1.63 12.25 -2.97
CA LEU A 45 1.28 12.45 -1.55
C LEU A 45 2.48 12.26 -0.62
N GLY A 46 3.59 11.69 -1.10
CA GLY A 46 4.74 11.32 -0.27
C GLY A 46 4.58 9.96 0.43
N ILE A 47 3.40 9.33 0.35
CA ILE A 47 3.08 8.14 1.15
C ILE A 47 3.87 6.92 0.70
N VAL A 48 4.65 6.35 1.61
CA VAL A 48 5.36 5.07 1.39
C VAL A 48 4.48 3.92 1.86
N LEU A 49 4.14 3.02 0.94
CA LEU A 49 3.46 1.76 1.24
C LEU A 49 4.48 0.62 1.20
N ARG A 50 4.65 -0.06 2.33
CA ARG A 50 5.45 -1.29 2.42
C ARG A 50 4.54 -2.49 2.42
N ILE A 51 4.71 -3.36 1.44
CA ILE A 51 4.05 -4.66 1.36
C ILE A 51 5.17 -5.70 1.39
N ALA A 52 5.19 -6.54 2.41
CA ALA A 52 6.18 -7.61 2.53
C ALA A 52 5.49 -8.91 2.96
N PRO A 53 5.85 -10.07 2.42
CA PRO A 53 5.41 -11.33 2.97
C PRO A 53 6.05 -11.55 4.35
N SER A 54 5.24 -11.83 5.36
CA SER A 54 5.70 -12.33 6.64
C SER A 54 6.27 -13.74 6.45
N LEU A 55 7.53 -13.90 6.86
CA LEU A 55 8.28 -15.16 6.86
C LEU A 55 7.65 -16.30 7.69
N ASN A 56 6.61 -16.01 8.49
CA ASN A 56 5.90 -17.03 9.25
C ASN A 56 4.91 -17.81 8.36
N GLU A 57 5.47 -18.81 7.66
CA GLU A 57 4.89 -20.11 7.30
C GLU A 57 3.63 -20.17 6.41
N VAL A 58 2.95 -19.06 6.12
CA VAL A 58 1.73 -19.07 5.29
C VAL A 58 1.89 -18.30 3.98
N ARG A 59 2.01 -19.02 2.85
CA ARG A 59 1.88 -18.49 1.48
C ARG A 59 0.41 -18.16 1.16
N THR A 60 -0.24 -17.38 2.01
CA THR A 60 -1.65 -17.00 1.88
C THR A 60 -1.80 -15.51 2.16
N VAL A 61 -2.97 -14.95 1.85
CA VAL A 61 -3.33 -13.55 2.09
C VAL A 61 -3.02 -13.08 3.52
N ARG A 62 -3.16 -13.98 4.51
CA ARG A 62 -2.88 -13.68 5.93
C ARG A 62 -1.38 -13.56 6.24
N GLY A 63 -0.53 -14.07 5.38
CA GLY A 63 0.91 -13.98 5.47
C GLY A 63 1.49 -12.70 4.87
N ILE A 64 0.69 -11.78 4.31
CA ILE A 64 1.23 -10.53 3.74
C ILE A 64 1.11 -9.42 4.78
N ALA A 65 2.25 -8.90 5.24
CA ALA A 65 2.34 -7.72 6.09
C ALA A 65 2.22 -6.46 5.22
N ILE A 66 1.20 -5.65 5.49
CA ILE A 66 0.96 -4.39 4.78
C ILE A 66 1.10 -3.27 5.80
N GLN A 67 2.12 -2.43 5.64
CA GLN A 67 2.43 -1.32 6.53
C GLN A 67 2.50 -0.03 5.73
N LEU A 68 1.83 1.02 6.23
CA LEU A 68 2.04 2.37 5.74
C LEU A 68 3.07 3.07 6.61
N GLU A 69 3.99 3.80 5.98
CA GLU A 69 4.88 4.67 6.73
C GLU A 69 4.11 5.89 7.28
N VAL A 70 4.28 6.15 8.57
CA VAL A 70 3.61 7.27 9.25
C VAL A 70 4.34 8.56 8.90
N GLN A 71 3.63 9.48 8.25
CA GLN A 71 4.15 10.79 7.90
C GLN A 71 3.38 11.91 8.62
N PRO A 72 4.05 12.98 9.07
CA PRO A 72 3.41 14.10 9.74
C PRO A 72 2.41 14.77 8.79
N GLY A 73 1.11 14.66 9.11
CA GLY A 73 0.00 15.16 8.31
C GLY A 73 -0.94 14.08 7.79
N LEU A 74 -0.50 12.81 7.73
CA LEU A 74 -1.34 11.71 7.27
C LEU A 74 -2.50 11.48 8.25
N CYS A 75 -3.73 11.46 7.75
CA CYS A 75 -4.89 11.16 8.57
C CYS A 75 -4.79 9.73 9.13
N ARG A 76 -4.96 9.60 10.45
CA ARG A 76 -4.94 8.32 11.18
C ARG A 76 -5.89 7.27 10.59
N LYS A 77 -6.97 7.74 9.96
CA LYS A 77 -7.96 6.91 9.27
C LYS A 77 -7.41 6.32 7.96
N THR A 78 -6.70 7.11 7.17
CA THR A 78 -6.06 6.68 5.91
C THR A 78 -5.02 5.60 6.18
N HIS A 79 -4.24 5.79 7.24
CA HIS A 79 -3.22 4.84 7.70
C HIS A 79 -3.79 3.44 7.95
N ALA A 80 -5.03 3.33 8.43
CA ALA A 80 -5.71 2.05 8.62
C ALA A 80 -6.59 1.62 7.43
N ALA A 81 -7.16 2.57 6.68
CA ALA A 81 -8.10 2.29 5.59
C ALA A 81 -7.42 1.69 4.36
N ILE A 82 -6.23 2.19 3.98
CA ILE A 82 -5.46 1.64 2.86
C ILE A 82 -5.07 0.18 3.09
N PRO A 83 -4.40 -0.21 4.20
CA PRO A 83 -4.06 -1.61 4.41
C PRO A 83 -5.30 -2.50 4.55
N ALA A 84 -6.40 -2.00 5.12
CA ALA A 84 -7.66 -2.74 5.18
C ALA A 84 -8.24 -3.00 3.77
N ALA A 85 -8.19 -2.01 2.87
CA ALA A 85 -8.66 -2.13 1.50
C ALA A 85 -7.82 -3.13 0.69
N ILE A 86 -6.49 -3.03 0.79
CA ILE A 86 -5.57 -3.97 0.15
C ILE A 86 -5.83 -5.38 0.67
N ARG A 87 -5.99 -5.54 1.99
CA ARG A 87 -6.27 -6.85 2.59
C ARG A 87 -7.58 -7.45 2.09
N ARG A 88 -8.64 -6.66 1.93
CA ARG A 88 -9.89 -7.11 1.28
C ARG A 88 -9.70 -7.49 -0.18
N CYS A 89 -8.94 -6.69 -0.93
CA CYS A 89 -8.64 -6.97 -2.33
C CYS A 89 -7.89 -8.30 -2.48
N LEU A 90 -6.87 -8.54 -1.64
CA LEU A 90 -6.12 -9.80 -1.61
C LEU A 90 -6.99 -10.99 -1.19
N ASP A 91 -7.92 -10.79 -0.24
CA ASP A 91 -8.84 -11.83 0.22
C ASP A 91 -9.83 -12.25 -0.88
N GLN A 92 -10.34 -11.27 -1.64
CA GLN A 92 -11.19 -11.54 -2.81
C GLN A 92 -10.42 -12.06 -4.03
N ARG A 93 -9.15 -11.65 -4.18
CA ARG A 93 -8.30 -11.95 -5.34
C ARG A 93 -6.95 -12.51 -4.86
N PRO A 94 -6.89 -13.80 -4.52
CA PRO A 94 -5.65 -14.44 -4.11
C PRO A 94 -4.57 -14.41 -5.21
N GLU A 95 -4.95 -14.23 -6.48
CA GLU A 95 -4.05 -14.03 -7.61
C GLU A 95 -3.04 -12.88 -7.38
N ILE A 96 -3.50 -11.78 -6.77
CA ILE A 96 -2.65 -10.63 -6.44
C ILE A 96 -1.69 -11.01 -5.31
N ALA A 97 -2.15 -11.79 -4.32
CA ALA A 97 -1.30 -12.29 -3.24
C ALA A 97 -0.21 -13.22 -3.77
N TYR A 98 -0.53 -14.10 -4.71
CA TYR A 98 0.46 -14.94 -5.40
C TYR A 98 1.45 -14.10 -6.21
N ALA A 99 0.97 -13.08 -6.93
CA ALA A 99 1.85 -12.17 -7.67
C ALA A 99 2.79 -11.38 -6.75
N ILE A 100 2.35 -10.99 -5.54
CA ILE A 100 3.22 -10.38 -4.52
C ILE A 100 4.27 -11.38 -4.04
N LEU A 101 3.86 -12.61 -3.71
CA LEU A 101 4.77 -13.67 -3.27
C LEU A 101 5.80 -14.04 -4.35
N ASP A 102 5.37 -14.04 -5.62
CA ASP A 102 6.22 -14.30 -6.78
C ASP A 102 7.18 -13.12 -7.03
N ALA A 103 6.68 -11.88 -6.97
CA ALA A 103 7.49 -10.68 -7.11
C ALA A 103 8.51 -10.55 -5.97
N ASP A 104 8.13 -10.79 -4.72
CA ASP A 104 9.04 -10.75 -3.57
C ASP A 104 10.00 -11.94 -3.55
N GLY A 105 9.56 -13.11 -4.04
CA GLY A 105 10.46 -14.23 -4.32
C GLY A 105 11.49 -13.94 -5.42
N LEU A 106 11.16 -13.04 -6.35
CA LEU A 106 12.04 -12.57 -7.42
C LEU A 106 12.88 -11.34 -7.01
N PHE A 107 12.39 -10.52 -6.07
CA PHE A 107 13.03 -9.29 -5.56
C PHE A 107 13.67 -9.46 -4.16
N GLY A 108 13.67 -10.66 -3.58
CA GLY A 108 14.27 -10.99 -2.28
C GLY A 108 15.80 -10.88 -2.20
N ALA A 109 16.41 -10.10 -3.09
CA ALA A 109 17.85 -9.83 -3.11
C ALA A 109 18.21 -8.36 -2.84
N ASP A 110 17.27 -7.48 -2.48
CA ASP A 110 17.64 -6.11 -2.06
C ASP A 110 17.02 -5.74 -0.72
N SER A 111 17.65 -6.24 0.33
CA SER A 111 17.64 -5.58 1.62
C SER A 111 18.56 -4.36 1.51
N GLN A 112 18.02 -3.15 1.48
CA GLN A 112 18.76 -1.96 1.96
C GLN A 112 17.84 -0.90 2.56
#